data_AF-A0A565C441-F1
#
_entry.id   AF-A0A565C441-F1
#
_cell.length_a   1.000
_cell.length_b   1.000
_cell.length_c   1.000
_cell.angle_alpha   90.00
_cell.angle_beta   90.00
_cell.angle_gamma   90.00
#
_symmetry.space_group_name_H-M   'P 1'
#
loop_
_entity.id
_entity.type
_entity.pdbx_description
1 polymer ?
#
loop_
_entity_poly.entity_id
_entity_poly.type
_entity_poly.pdbx_seq_one_letter_code
_entity_poly.pdbx_strand_id
1 'polypeptide(L)' 'MNITGAAGTRILGVSRNAKVADTVEGNNWKIRRIRGIQLQEMMLQIRQAPTPTIAAGCDRVLWRQGPGKYA' A
#
# COMPACT_ATOMS: atom_id res chain seq x y z
N MET A 1 9.91 0.11 12.81
CA MET A 1 10.21 -1.24 12.27
C MET A 1 10.07 -1.18 10.75
N ASN A 2 11.16 -1.34 9.98
CA ASN A 2 11.07 -1.42 8.51
C ASN A 2 10.68 -2.86 8.16
N ILE A 3 9.37 -3.14 8.16
CA ILE A 3 8.86 -4.52 8.13
C ILE A 3 9.12 -5.20 6.78
N THR A 4 9.30 -4.44 5.70
CA THR A 4 9.32 -5.03 4.35
C THR A 4 10.40 -4.52 3.40
N GLY A 5 11.00 -3.35 3.62
CA GLY A 5 12.08 -2.81 2.78
C GLY A 5 11.88 -3.06 1.27
N ALA A 6 12.94 -3.47 0.57
CA ALA A 6 12.87 -3.84 -0.86
C ALA A 6 12.10 -5.15 -1.13
N ALA A 7 11.86 -5.99 -0.13
CA ALA A 7 11.18 -7.27 -0.26
C ALA A 7 9.64 -7.15 -0.17
N GLY A 8 9.11 -5.97 0.19
CA GLY A 8 7.68 -5.75 0.42
C GLY A 8 6.80 -6.04 -0.77
N THR A 9 7.21 -5.61 -1.96
CA THR A 9 6.48 -5.89 -3.21
C THR A 9 6.31 -7.40 -3.43
N ARG A 10 7.39 -8.18 -3.22
CA ARG A 10 7.36 -9.64 -3.32
C ARG A 10 6.50 -10.29 -2.24
N ILE A 11 6.54 -9.78 -1.01
CA ILE A 11 5.72 -10.27 0.12
C ILE A 11 4.23 -10.03 -0.16
N LEU A 12 3.89 -8.84 -0.65
CA LEU A 12 2.54 -8.42 -1.00
C LEU A 12 2.05 -9.06 -2.31
N GLY A 13 2.93 -9.71 -3.08
CA GLY A 13 2.59 -10.30 -4.38
C GLY A 13 2.29 -9.24 -5.44
N VAL A 14 2.85 -8.04 -5.29
CA VAL A 14 2.70 -6.90 -6.17
C VAL A 14 3.95 -6.78 -7.04
N SER A 15 3.79 -6.51 -8.34
CA SER A 15 4.93 -6.27 -9.21
C SER A 15 5.70 -5.03 -8.75
N ARG A 16 7.04 -5.05 -8.85
CA ARG A 16 7.89 -3.91 -8.46
C ARG A 16 7.51 -2.62 -9.20
N ASN A 17 7.00 -2.78 -10.43
CA ASN A 17 6.65 -1.68 -11.32
C ASN A 17 5.12 -1.48 -11.42
N ALA A 18 4.33 -2.15 -10.57
CA ALA A 18 2.88 -1.94 -10.55
C ALA A 18 2.54 -0.54 -10.01
N LYS A 19 1.55 0.11 -10.62
CA LYS A 19 0.92 1.29 -10.05
C LYS A 19 0.02 0.87 -8.90
N VAL A 20 -0.29 1.81 -8.01
CA VAL A 20 -1.25 1.57 -6.91
C VAL A 20 -2.63 1.21 -7.46
N ALA A 21 -3.03 1.77 -8.60
CA ALA A 21 -4.29 1.40 -9.27
C ALA A 21 -4.32 -0.05 -9.75
N ASP A 22 -3.16 -0.63 -10.13
CA ASP A 22 -3.07 -2.02 -10.60
C ASP A 22 -3.24 -3.03 -9.46
N THR A 23 -3.10 -2.58 -8.20
CA THR A 23 -3.27 -3.39 -6.99
C THR A 23 -4.67 -3.29 -6.39
N VAL A 24 -5.63 -2.77 -7.16
CA VAL A 24 -7.04 -2.68 -6.78
C VAL A 24 -7.88 -3.60 -7.65
N GLU A 25 -8.83 -4.30 -7.03
CA GLU A 25 -9.83 -5.10 -7.71
C GLU A 25 -11.21 -4.73 -7.13
N GLY A 26 -12.00 -4.01 -7.94
CA GLY A 26 -13.23 -3.37 -7.49
C GLY A 26 -12.95 -2.33 -6.39
N ASN A 27 -13.53 -2.53 -5.20
CA ASN A 27 -13.30 -1.66 -4.04
C ASN A 27 -12.28 -2.23 -3.04
N ASN A 28 -11.60 -3.33 -3.38
CA ASN A 28 -10.69 -4.03 -2.48
C ASN A 28 -9.24 -4.05 -2.99
N TRP A 29 -8.31 -4.20 -2.05
CA TRP A 29 -6.89 -4.38 -2.36
C TRP A 29 -6.59 -5.80 -2.87
N LYS A 30 -6.06 -5.89 -4.09
CA LYS A 30 -5.56 -7.11 -4.74
C LYS A 30 -4.15 -7.45 -4.26
N ILE A 31 -4.04 -7.79 -2.98
CA ILE A 31 -2.78 -8.10 -2.31
C ILE A 31 -2.79 -9.55 -1.84
N ARG A 32 -1.65 -10.25 -1.99
CA ARG A 32 -1.48 -11.64 -1.56
C ARG A 32 -1.82 -11.79 -0.08
N ARG A 33 -2.53 -12.87 0.27
CA ARG A 33 -2.79 -13.24 1.66
C ARG A 33 -1.49 -13.66 2.34
N ILE A 34 -1.11 -12.96 3.40
CA ILE A 34 0.10 -13.22 4.20
C ILE A 34 -0.31 -13.85 5.54
N ARG A 35 0.49 -14.80 6.04
CA ARG A 35 0.20 -15.56 7.28
C ARG A 35 1.08 -15.20 8.48
N GLY A 36 2.10 -14.37 8.32
CA GLY A 36 2.97 -13.97 9.43
C GLY A 36 2.31 -12.93 10.34
N ILE A 37 2.29 -13.18 11.66
CA ILE A 37 1.62 -12.33 12.67
C ILE A 37 2.11 -10.87 12.59
N GLN A 38 3.42 -10.64 12.51
CA GLN A 38 4.00 -9.29 12.39
C GLN A 38 3.58 -8.52 11.13
N LEU A 39 3.14 -9.24 10.08
CA LEU A 39 2.64 -8.65 8.84
C LEU A 39 1.12 -8.48 8.86
N GLN A 40 0.40 -9.15 9.76
CA GLN A 40 -1.06 -9.07 9.81
C GLN A 40 -1.56 -7.69 10.24
N GLU A 41 -0.89 -7.05 11.20
CA GLU A 41 -1.24 -5.68 11.63
C GLU A 41 -1.08 -4.67 10.48
N MET A 42 0.06 -4.71 9.79
CA MET A 42 0.31 -3.90 8.60
C MET A 42 -0.74 -4.18 7.51
N MET A 43 -1.04 -5.46 7.27
CA MET A 43 -2.04 -5.86 6.27
C MET A 43 -3.46 -5.43 6.64
N LEU A 44 -3.78 -5.38 7.93
CA LEU A 44 -5.06 -4.88 8.42
C LEU A 44 -5.20 -3.39 8.12
N GLN A 45 -4.17 -2.61 8.43
CA GLN A 45 -4.15 -1.17 8.13
C GLN A 45 -4.29 -0.89 6.63
N ILE A 46 -3.58 -1.63 5.78
CA ILE A 46 -3.71 -1.48 4.32
C ILE A 46 -5.13 -1.80 3.87
N ARG A 47 -5.72 -2.91 4.35
CA ARG A 47 -7.09 -3.30 3.97
C ARG A 47 -8.16 -2.31 4.42
N GLN A 48 -7.94 -1.59 5.52
CA GLN A 48 -8.84 -0.55 6.01
C GLN A 48 -8.68 0.78 5.26
N ALA A 49 -7.53 1.01 4.62
CA ALA A 49 -7.33 2.21 3.82
C ALA A 49 -8.24 2.19 2.58
N PRO A 50 -8.86 3.33 2.23
CA PRO A 50 -9.70 3.42 1.04
C PRO A 50 -8.87 3.12 -0.21
N THR A 51 -9.43 2.32 -1.12
CA THR A 51 -8.82 2.07 -2.42
C THR A 51 -8.90 3.33 -3.28
N PRO A 52 -7.90 3.59 -4.14
CA PRO A 52 -7.98 4.67 -5.10
C PRO A 52 -9.17 4.45 -6.04
N THR A 53 -10.00 5.47 -6.18
CA THR A 53 -11.15 5.50 -7.10
C THR A 53 -11.02 6.70 -8.02
N ILE A 54 -11.65 6.64 -9.19
CA ILE A 54 -11.65 7.76 -10.16
C ILE A 54 -12.21 9.05 -9.50
N ALA A 55 -13.14 8.90 -8.56
CA ALA A 55 -13.72 10.00 -7.80
C ALA A 55 -12.73 10.67 -6.80
N ALA A 56 -11.63 10.00 -6.43
CA ALA A 56 -10.63 10.54 -5.50
C ALA A 56 -9.77 11.66 -6.12
N GLY A 57 -9.87 11.86 -7.44
CA GLY A 57 -9.14 12.90 -8.16
C GLY A 57 -7.71 12.51 -8.51
N CYS A 58 -6.91 13.51 -8.90
CA CYS A 58 -5.53 13.30 -9.32
C CYS A 58 -4.59 12.94 -8.15
N ASP A 59 -3.53 12.20 -8.46
CA ASP A 59 -2.46 11.90 -7.53
C ASP A 59 -1.86 13.18 -6.92
N ARG A 60 -1.63 13.15 -5.61
CA ARG A 60 -0.95 14.24 -4.89
C ARG A 60 0.51 13.89 -4.67
N VAL A 61 1.40 14.75 -5.12
CA VAL A 61 2.83 14.64 -4.82
C VAL A 61 3.08 15.25 -3.45
N LEU A 62 3.51 14.40 -2.50
CA LEU A 62 3.86 14.82 -1.15
C LEU A 62 5.37 14.70 -0.95
N TRP A 63 6.01 15.81 -0.61
CA TRP A 63 7.42 15.86 -0.27
C TRP A 63 7.59 15.74 1.23
N ARG A 64 8.53 14.88 1.65
CA ARG A 64 8.85 14.73 3.07
C ARG A 64 9.60 15.96 3.56
N GLN A 65 8.95 16.77 4.38
CA GLN A 65 9.55 17.95 5.02
C GLN A 65 10.12 17.65 6.42
N GLY A 66 9.82 16.48 6.99
CA GLY A 66 10.36 16.05 8.27
C GLY A 66 9.83 14.68 8.71
N PRO A 67 10.13 14.23 9.94
CA PRO A 67 9.52 13.04 10.51
C PRO A 67 8.01 13.21 10.62
N GLY A 68 7.24 12.41 9.87
CA GLY A 68 5.77 12.48 9.86
C GLY A 68 5.17 13.74 9.22
N LYS A 69 6.00 14.64 8.66
CA LYS A 69 5.55 15.86 7.99
C LYS A 69 5.74 15.74 6.48
N TYR A 70 4.64 15.85 5.77
CA TYR A 70 4.55 15.75 4.33
C TYR A 70 3.77 16.96 3.80
N ALA A 71 4.27 17.60 2.74
CA ALA A 71 3.69 18.78 2.11
C ALA A 71 3.59 18.60 0.60
#